data_AF-A0A6L6INJ4-F1
#
_entry.id   AF-A0A6L6INJ4-F1
#
_cell.length_a   1.000
_cell.length_b   1.000
_cell.length_c   1.000
_cell.angle_alpha   90.00
_cell.angle_beta   90.00
_cell.angle_gamma   90.00
#
_symmetry.space_group_name_H-M   'P 1'
#
loop_
_entity.id
_entity.type
_entity.pdbx_description
1 polymer ?
#
loop_
_entity_poly.entity_id
_entity_poly.type
_entity_poly.pdbx_seq_one_letter_code
_entity_poly.pdbx_strand_id
1 'polypeptide(L)'
;MAFRLIRYAVATMQRHLEAGHKKLPLVIPVLFYTGTGAAIFVLMLLACARMAAVYRRVSIIFLLIIGGLLGQASLHYRPAQLLPAGQTPQAGDTRPAGTDTRLAWNRQHSNQERRAMLLGSMAMIAAHPVTGSGLSTFETQFPYALVSAGLVNPFTVTVTHPHNEIAYVWAEGGIAALTGLLLWGGVLALPFASLVTRTRRWKTACRGVLFLPLVLHILVELPVYVSAIHGFLLVVLLWLALPVRVTRPFGRYRTGRHRRTGLILTGGLLCVAGGIFMATGLQSASKLREAERFRLMDPTPLGQLLNPYAQSDRLLFDQAVSDLMAFNLTQDPVFIRQFRTRAGIWLARHNDANLTATLMQIPRNQRQLTATRYWQYRGCLSFPQDLRFHCNTASSLTFQEKRYDSFSTH
;
A
#
# COMPACT_ATOMS: atom_id res chain seq x y z
N MET A 1 3.72 -8.25 3.42
CA MET A 1 3.92 -9.70 3.69
C MET A 1 4.62 -10.06 5.01
N ALA A 2 5.77 -9.48 5.39
CA ALA A 2 6.54 -9.90 6.59
C ALA A 2 5.74 -9.83 7.91
N PHE A 3 4.96 -8.77 8.14
CA PHE A 3 4.09 -8.67 9.32
C PHE A 3 2.91 -9.66 9.31
N ARG A 4 2.37 -10.02 8.14
CA ARG A 4 1.34 -11.07 8.03
C ARG A 4 1.94 -12.43 8.40
N LEU A 5 3.16 -12.71 7.93
CA LEU A 5 3.89 -13.94 8.27
C LEU A 5 4.23 -14.03 9.76
N ILE A 6 4.62 -12.91 10.40
CA ILE A 6 4.83 -12.86 11.85
C ILE A 6 3.52 -13.11 12.60
N ARG A 7 2.39 -12.52 12.16
CA ARG A 7 1.07 -12.80 12.74
C ARG A 7 0.68 -14.27 12.61
N TYR A 8 0.94 -14.90 11.47
CA TYR A 8 0.70 -16.33 11.29
C TYR A 8 1.63 -17.18 12.15
N ALA A 9 2.90 -16.79 12.29
CA ALA A 9 3.84 -17.47 13.15
C ALA A 9 3.40 -17.44 14.63
N VAL A 10 2.99 -16.26 15.12
CA VAL A 10 2.44 -16.08 16.47
C VAL A 10 1.15 -16.86 16.67
N ALA A 11 0.20 -16.78 15.73
CA ALA A 11 -1.05 -17.54 15.82
C ALA A 11 -0.82 -19.06 15.83
N THR A 12 0.20 -19.54 15.11
CA THR A 12 0.57 -20.97 15.09
C THR A 12 1.25 -21.39 16.39
N MET A 13 2.15 -20.56 16.94
CA MET A 13 2.74 -20.77 18.26
C MET A 13 1.67 -20.81 19.36
N GLN A 14 0.69 -19.93 19.31
CA GLN A 14 -0.39 -19.87 20.29
C GLN A 14 -1.28 -21.11 20.24
N ARG A 15 -1.68 -21.57 19.05
CA ARG A 15 -2.42 -22.84 18.89
C ARG A 15 -1.63 -24.05 19.37
N HIS A 16 -0.30 -24.04 19.22
CA HIS A 16 0.55 -25.12 19.73
C HIS A 16 0.54 -25.19 21.26
N LEU A 17 0.54 -24.04 21.94
CA LEU A 17 0.39 -23.97 23.39
C LEU A 17 -1.01 -24.40 23.84
N GLU A 18 -2.06 -23.97 23.13
CA GLU A 18 -3.46 -24.37 23.39
C GLU A 18 -3.68 -25.88 23.21
N ALA A 19 -2.91 -26.54 22.33
CA ALA A 19 -2.92 -27.99 22.15
C ALA A 19 -2.19 -28.76 23.29
N GLY A 20 -1.75 -28.08 24.35
CA GLY A 20 -1.14 -28.70 25.53
C GLY A 20 0.37 -28.95 25.43
N HIS A 21 1.02 -28.47 24.37
CA HIS A 21 2.47 -28.60 24.23
C HIS A 21 3.20 -27.56 25.11
N LYS A 22 4.17 -28.01 25.92
CA LYS A 22 4.85 -27.19 26.94
C LYS A 22 6.02 -26.36 26.41
N LYS A 23 6.41 -26.50 25.14
CA LYS A 23 7.54 -25.78 24.52
C LYS A 23 7.05 -25.00 23.32
N LEU A 24 7.46 -23.73 23.18
CA LEU A 24 7.16 -22.97 21.98
C LEU A 24 7.90 -23.59 20.78
N PRO A 25 7.20 -23.84 19.66
CA PRO A 25 7.84 -24.35 18.46
C PRO A 25 8.58 -23.20 17.78
N LEU A 26 9.74 -23.49 17.20
CA LEU A 26 10.41 -22.54 16.30
C LEU A 26 9.59 -22.46 15.01
N VAL A 27 8.74 -21.44 14.90
CA VAL A 27 7.97 -21.20 13.68
C VAL A 27 8.79 -20.29 12.78
N ILE A 28 9.45 -20.88 11.79
CA ILE A 28 10.15 -20.16 10.73
C ILE A 28 9.12 -19.85 9.64
N PRO A 29 8.73 -18.58 9.44
CA PRO A 29 7.88 -18.21 8.32
C PRO A 29 8.67 -18.39 7.02
N VAL A 30 8.50 -19.55 6.38
CA VAL A 30 9.07 -19.81 5.06
C VAL A 30 8.08 -19.32 4.02
N LEU A 31 8.45 -18.27 3.28
CA LEU A 31 7.72 -17.86 2.09
C LEU A 31 7.98 -18.90 0.99
N PHE A 32 7.15 -19.94 0.93
CA PHE A 32 7.15 -20.85 -0.20
C PHE A 32 6.58 -20.13 -1.41
N TYR A 33 7.45 -19.62 -2.27
CA TYR A 33 7.07 -19.40 -3.66
C TYR A 33 7.00 -20.77 -4.33
N THR A 34 5.84 -21.43 -4.29
CA THR A 34 5.58 -22.67 -5.05
C THR A 34 5.39 -22.34 -6.53
N GLY A 35 6.47 -21.88 -7.14
CA GLY A 35 6.65 -21.91 -8.57
C GLY A 35 7.99 -22.55 -8.82
N THR A 36 8.02 -23.88 -8.97
CA THR A 36 9.17 -24.59 -9.56
C THR A 36 9.65 -23.88 -10.84
N GLY A 37 8.71 -23.29 -11.58
CA GLY A 37 8.97 -22.43 -12.73
C GLY A 37 9.84 -21.20 -12.46
N ALA A 38 9.73 -20.50 -11.33
CA ALA A 38 10.49 -19.26 -11.10
C ALA A 38 11.98 -19.52 -10.81
N ALA A 39 12.29 -20.57 -10.04
CA ALA A 39 13.68 -20.97 -9.79
C ALA A 39 14.35 -21.50 -11.06
N ILE A 40 13.63 -22.32 -11.84
CA ILE A 40 14.09 -22.84 -13.14
C ILE A 40 14.25 -21.68 -14.14
N PHE A 41 13.34 -20.70 -14.14
CA PHE A 41 13.41 -19.52 -15.01
C PHE A 41 14.61 -18.63 -14.69
N VAL A 42 14.92 -18.41 -13.41
CA VAL A 42 16.11 -17.65 -12.99
C VAL A 42 17.40 -18.41 -13.36
N LEU A 43 17.45 -19.73 -13.14
CA LEU A 43 18.60 -20.56 -13.53
C LEU A 43 18.78 -20.63 -15.05
N MET A 44 17.69 -20.73 -15.82
CA MET A 44 17.71 -20.69 -17.28
C MET A 44 18.12 -19.31 -17.81
N LEU A 45 17.67 -18.21 -17.20
CA LEU A 45 18.12 -16.85 -17.53
C LEU A 45 19.62 -16.67 -17.28
N LEU A 46 20.14 -17.22 -16.19
CA LEU A 46 21.56 -17.22 -15.86
C LEU A 46 22.39 -18.09 -16.83
N ALA A 47 21.86 -19.23 -17.27
CA ALA A 47 22.48 -20.09 -18.28
C ALA A 47 22.46 -19.44 -19.67
N CYS A 48 21.36 -18.79 -20.06
CA CYS A 48 21.22 -18.10 -21.33
C CYS A 48 22.09 -16.82 -21.39
N ALA A 49 22.34 -16.18 -20.24
CA ALA A 49 23.29 -15.08 -20.11
C ALA A 49 24.75 -15.49 -20.41
N ARG A 50 25.05 -16.79 -20.43
CA ARG A 50 26.37 -17.37 -20.72
C ARG A 50 26.60 -17.75 -22.19
N MET A 51 25.56 -17.76 -23.04
CA MET A 51 25.67 -18.19 -24.44
C MET A 51 26.07 -17.06 -25.42
N ALA A 52 26.78 -17.44 -26.48
CA ALA A 52 27.26 -16.52 -27.53
C ALA A 52 26.10 -15.74 -28.19
N ALA A 53 26.38 -14.49 -28.60
CA ALA A 53 25.36 -13.50 -28.95
C ALA A 53 24.44 -13.87 -30.14
N VAL A 54 24.85 -14.82 -30.99
CA VAL A 54 24.13 -15.25 -32.20
C VAL A 54 22.95 -16.17 -31.86
N TYR A 55 23.11 -17.10 -30.91
CA TYR A 55 22.05 -18.04 -30.50
C TYR A 55 21.06 -17.43 -29.50
N ARG A 56 21.45 -16.35 -28.81
CA ARG A 56 20.72 -15.79 -27.68
C ARG A 56 19.29 -15.31 -27.98
N ARG A 57 18.98 -14.77 -29.18
CA ARG A 57 17.62 -14.29 -29.48
C ARG A 57 16.63 -15.43 -29.72
N VAL A 58 17.06 -16.45 -30.48
CA VAL A 58 16.25 -17.64 -30.76
C VAL A 58 16.13 -18.51 -29.50
N SER A 59 17.22 -18.69 -28.74
CA SER A 59 17.21 -19.46 -27.50
C SER A 59 16.36 -18.81 -26.40
N ILE A 60 16.33 -17.47 -26.26
CA ILE A 60 15.46 -16.81 -25.27
C ILE A 60 13.98 -16.98 -25.63
N ILE A 61 13.60 -16.83 -26.89
CA ILE A 61 12.21 -17.02 -27.34
C ILE A 61 11.81 -18.49 -27.15
N PHE A 62 12.67 -19.42 -27.54
CA PHE A 62 12.45 -20.85 -27.38
C PHE A 62 12.35 -21.26 -25.89
N LEU A 63 13.18 -20.68 -25.01
CA LEU A 63 13.10 -20.89 -23.56
C LEU A 63 11.88 -20.24 -22.91
N LEU A 64 11.40 -19.11 -23.41
CA LEU A 64 10.14 -18.49 -22.95
C LEU A 64 8.94 -19.34 -23.36
N ILE A 65 8.95 -19.88 -24.58
CA ILE A 65 7.90 -20.78 -25.08
C ILE A 65 7.93 -22.10 -24.30
N ILE A 66 9.11 -22.72 -24.15
CA ILE A 66 9.26 -23.96 -23.38
C ILE A 66 8.98 -23.74 -21.89
N GLY A 67 9.45 -22.65 -21.31
CA GLY A 67 9.18 -22.30 -19.91
C GLY A 67 7.70 -21.99 -19.66
N GLY A 68 7.03 -21.35 -20.62
CA GLY A 68 5.58 -21.13 -20.62
C GLY A 68 4.80 -22.43 -20.76
N LEU A 69 5.19 -23.30 -21.71
CA LEU A 69 4.58 -24.61 -21.94
C LEU A 69 4.81 -25.56 -20.75
N LEU A 70 6.03 -25.63 -20.21
CA LEU A 70 6.34 -26.39 -19.00
C LEU A 70 5.63 -25.80 -17.80
N GLY A 71 5.51 -24.47 -17.67
CA GLY A 71 4.74 -23.82 -16.61
C GLY A 71 3.25 -24.16 -16.68
N GLN A 72 2.64 -24.11 -17.87
CA GLN A 72 1.25 -24.54 -18.10
C GLN A 72 1.07 -26.04 -17.86
N ALA A 73 1.99 -26.87 -18.37
CA ALA A 73 1.99 -28.31 -18.14
C ALA A 73 2.20 -28.64 -16.66
N SER A 74 2.99 -27.88 -15.89
CA SER A 74 3.18 -28.05 -14.44
C SER A 74 1.96 -27.59 -13.63
N LEU A 75 1.22 -26.61 -14.14
CA LEU A 75 -0.04 -26.17 -13.54
C LEU A 75 -1.18 -27.18 -13.81
N HIS A 76 -1.15 -27.87 -14.95
CA HIS A 76 -2.07 -28.97 -15.28
C HIS A 76 -1.67 -30.30 -14.65
N TYR A 77 -0.39 -30.66 -14.65
CA TYR A 77 0.20 -31.74 -13.85
C TYR A 77 0.53 -31.21 -12.45
N ARG A 78 -0.49 -30.83 -11.69
CA ARG A 78 -0.35 -31.00 -10.24
C ARG A 78 -0.32 -32.51 -10.01
N PRO A 79 0.75 -33.10 -9.45
CA PRO A 79 0.66 -34.48 -9.00
C PRO A 79 -0.54 -34.53 -8.05
N ALA A 80 -1.55 -35.31 -8.43
CA ALA A 80 -2.66 -35.61 -7.56
C ALA A 80 -2.06 -36.28 -6.33
N GLN A 81 -1.93 -35.49 -5.25
CA GLN A 81 -1.34 -35.88 -3.99
C GLN A 81 0.13 -36.30 -4.11
N LEU A 82 1.02 -35.60 -3.40
CA LEU A 82 2.26 -36.22 -2.96
C LEU A 82 1.85 -37.41 -2.10
N LEU A 83 1.79 -38.61 -2.70
CA LEU A 83 1.61 -39.85 -1.96
C LEU A 83 2.75 -39.90 -0.92
N PRO A 84 2.43 -40.13 0.36
CA PRO A 84 3.45 -40.14 1.41
C PRO A 84 4.49 -41.21 1.08
N ALA A 85 5.73 -40.78 0.88
CA ALA A 85 6.87 -41.69 0.94
C ALA A 85 6.96 -42.18 2.40
N GLY A 86 6.63 -43.44 2.62
CA GLY A 86 6.70 -44.09 3.92
C GLY A 86 5.39 -44.03 4.68
N GLN A 87 4.66 -45.14 4.66
CA GLN A 87 3.57 -45.41 5.60
C GLN A 87 4.16 -45.48 7.01
N THR A 88 4.04 -44.40 7.78
CA THR A 88 3.76 -44.51 9.22
C THR A 88 2.25 -44.36 9.40
N PRO A 89 1.55 -45.32 10.06
CA PRO A 89 0.12 -45.23 10.26
C PRO A 89 -0.19 -44.07 11.22
N GLN A 90 -1.23 -43.30 10.90
CA GLN A 90 -1.86 -42.29 11.77
C GLN A 90 -1.06 -41.02 12.08
N ALA A 91 -0.84 -40.17 11.08
CA ALA A 91 -1.01 -38.73 11.30
C ALA A 91 -2.28 -38.30 10.56
N GLY A 92 -3.44 -38.45 11.20
CA GLY A 92 -4.69 -37.86 10.69
C GLY A 92 -4.47 -36.37 10.43
N ASP A 93 -5.10 -35.84 9.39
CA ASP A 93 -5.02 -34.40 9.08
C ASP A 93 -5.34 -33.58 10.33
N THR A 94 -4.32 -33.02 10.97
CA THR A 94 -4.44 -32.25 12.21
C THR A 94 -4.97 -30.84 11.96
N ARG A 95 -5.26 -30.50 10.69
CA ARG A 95 -5.87 -29.23 10.33
C ARG A 95 -7.33 -29.22 10.82
N PRO A 96 -7.83 -28.07 11.33
CA PRO A 96 -9.23 -27.95 11.75
C PRO A 96 -10.22 -28.38 10.66
N ALA A 97 -11.35 -28.94 11.06
CA ALA A 97 -12.43 -29.31 10.14
C ALA A 97 -12.84 -28.12 9.24
N GLY A 98 -13.07 -28.38 7.95
CA GLY A 98 -13.44 -27.34 6.98
C GLY A 98 -12.29 -26.41 6.55
N THR A 99 -11.02 -26.80 6.76
CA THR A 99 -9.87 -26.01 6.30
C THR A 99 -9.90 -25.80 4.78
N ASP A 100 -10.20 -26.84 3.99
CA ASP A 100 -10.19 -26.73 2.52
C ASP A 100 -11.34 -25.88 1.99
N THR A 101 -12.53 -25.94 2.61
CA THR A 101 -13.67 -25.08 2.26
C THR A 101 -13.39 -23.61 2.60
N ARG A 102 -12.81 -23.32 3.78
CA ARG A 102 -12.36 -21.98 4.15
C ARG A 102 -11.27 -21.46 3.20
N LEU A 103 -10.32 -22.30 2.81
CA LEU A 103 -9.25 -21.94 1.86
C LEU A 103 -9.80 -21.65 0.47
N ALA A 104 -10.80 -22.42 0.00
CA ALA A 104 -11.47 -22.16 -1.26
C ALA A 104 -12.24 -20.83 -1.21
N TRP A 105 -13.02 -20.61 -0.14
CA TRP A 105 -13.76 -19.37 0.09
C TRP A 105 -12.83 -18.15 0.13
N ASN A 106 -11.72 -18.22 0.88
CA ASN A 106 -10.71 -17.16 0.96
C ASN A 106 -10.08 -16.84 -0.40
N ARG A 107 -9.78 -17.87 -1.21
CA ARG A 107 -9.21 -17.69 -2.55
C ARG A 107 -10.20 -16.98 -3.47
N GLN A 108 -11.48 -17.36 -3.43
CA GLN A 108 -12.51 -16.76 -4.27
C GLN A 108 -12.76 -15.30 -3.87
N HIS A 109 -12.92 -15.01 -2.57
CA HIS A 109 -13.08 -13.64 -2.07
C HIS A 109 -11.86 -12.77 -2.42
N SER A 110 -10.65 -13.28 -2.20
CA SER A 110 -9.43 -12.54 -2.54
C SER A 110 -9.30 -12.26 -4.04
N ASN A 111 -9.72 -13.18 -4.91
CA ASN A 111 -9.74 -12.94 -6.35
C ASN A 111 -10.77 -11.88 -6.76
N GLN A 112 -11.95 -11.89 -6.15
CA GLN A 112 -12.97 -10.88 -6.37
C GLN A 112 -12.51 -9.49 -5.93
N GLU A 113 -11.94 -9.39 -4.73
CA GLU A 113 -11.35 -8.15 -4.19
C GLU A 113 -10.24 -7.60 -5.10
N ARG A 114 -9.30 -8.44 -5.52
CA ARG A 114 -8.22 -8.03 -6.45
C ARG A 114 -8.76 -7.54 -7.79
N ARG A 115 -9.77 -8.22 -8.32
CA ARG A 115 -10.43 -7.80 -9.56
C ARG A 115 -11.14 -6.46 -9.39
N ALA A 116 -11.85 -6.27 -8.29
CA ALA A 116 -12.53 -5.00 -7.97
C ALA A 116 -11.52 -3.86 -7.81
N MET A 117 -10.42 -4.07 -7.09
CA MET A 117 -9.31 -3.10 -7.00
C MET A 117 -8.78 -2.72 -8.38
N LEU A 118 -8.44 -3.70 -9.21
CA LEU A 118 -7.89 -3.43 -10.54
C LEU A 118 -8.89 -2.66 -11.42
N LEU A 119 -10.12 -3.15 -11.53
CA LEU A 119 -11.14 -2.53 -12.37
C LEU A 119 -11.54 -1.14 -11.86
N GLY A 120 -11.68 -0.96 -10.55
CA GLY A 120 -11.97 0.35 -9.94
C GLY A 120 -10.84 1.36 -10.18
N SER A 121 -9.57 0.95 -10.04
CA SER A 121 -8.44 1.83 -10.39
C SER A 121 -8.41 2.17 -11.87
N MET A 122 -8.71 1.23 -12.76
CA MET A 122 -8.82 1.51 -14.19
C MET A 122 -9.97 2.46 -14.51
N ALA A 123 -11.10 2.35 -13.81
CA ALA A 123 -12.21 3.29 -13.95
C ALA A 123 -11.82 4.72 -13.52
N MET A 124 -11.05 4.86 -12.43
CA MET A 124 -10.50 6.15 -12.02
C MET A 124 -9.54 6.74 -13.07
N ILE A 125 -8.63 5.91 -13.60
CA ILE A 125 -7.70 6.31 -14.67
C ILE A 125 -8.47 6.72 -15.93
N ALA A 126 -9.50 5.97 -16.31
CA ALA A 126 -10.31 6.26 -17.48
C ALA A 126 -11.10 7.58 -17.34
N ALA A 127 -11.54 7.92 -16.11
CA ALA A 127 -12.24 9.17 -15.85
C ALA A 127 -11.31 10.40 -15.95
N HIS A 128 -10.08 10.30 -15.42
CA HIS A 128 -9.13 11.43 -15.39
C HIS A 128 -7.71 11.00 -15.82
N PRO A 129 -7.48 10.65 -17.09
CA PRO A 129 -6.21 10.05 -17.50
C PRO A 129 -5.02 11.01 -17.42
N VAL A 130 -5.23 12.30 -17.67
CA VAL A 130 -4.16 13.32 -17.74
C VAL A 130 -3.87 13.92 -16.37
N THR A 131 -4.91 14.41 -15.68
CA THR A 131 -4.79 15.13 -14.39
C THR A 131 -4.78 14.20 -13.19
N GLY A 132 -5.32 12.98 -13.33
CA GLY A 132 -5.65 12.13 -12.19
C GLY A 132 -6.84 12.67 -11.40
N SER A 133 -7.21 11.94 -10.35
CA SER A 133 -8.33 12.25 -9.45
C SER A 133 -7.95 13.19 -8.30
N GLY A 134 -6.70 13.63 -8.24
CA GLY A 134 -6.14 14.42 -7.13
C GLY A 134 -5.28 13.59 -6.19
N LEU A 135 -4.33 14.25 -5.52
CA LEU A 135 -3.43 13.60 -4.56
C LEU A 135 -4.20 13.22 -3.28
N SER A 136 -3.95 12.01 -2.76
CA SER A 136 -4.58 11.49 -1.56
C SER A 136 -6.11 11.40 -1.63
N THR A 137 -6.67 11.26 -2.84
CA THR A 137 -8.12 11.09 -3.04
C THR A 137 -8.50 9.68 -3.44
N PHE A 138 -7.53 8.76 -3.63
CA PHE A 138 -7.84 7.39 -4.05
C PHE A 138 -8.85 6.72 -3.13
N GLU A 139 -8.62 6.83 -1.82
CA GLU A 139 -9.48 6.21 -0.81
C GLU A 139 -10.94 6.65 -0.95
N THR A 140 -11.19 7.94 -1.13
CA THR A 140 -12.55 8.50 -1.18
C THR A 140 -13.21 8.35 -2.54
N GLN A 141 -12.44 8.40 -3.64
CA GLN A 141 -12.96 8.30 -5.01
C GLN A 141 -13.17 6.85 -5.48
N PHE A 142 -12.42 5.90 -4.92
CA PHE A 142 -12.48 4.50 -5.33
C PHE A 142 -13.89 3.86 -5.22
N PRO A 143 -14.67 4.06 -4.14
CA PRO A 143 -16.04 3.56 -4.06
C PRO A 143 -16.96 4.10 -5.17
N TYR A 144 -16.81 5.37 -5.54
CA TYR A 144 -17.57 5.99 -6.63
C TYR A 144 -17.16 5.39 -7.99
N ALA A 145 -15.87 5.14 -8.19
CA ALA A 145 -15.35 4.50 -9.40
C ALA A 145 -15.82 3.05 -9.56
N LEU A 146 -16.01 2.32 -8.46
CA LEU A 146 -16.61 0.98 -8.51
C LEU A 146 -18.06 1.04 -9.00
N VAL A 147 -18.87 1.96 -8.46
CA VAL A 147 -20.26 2.11 -8.87
C VAL A 147 -20.37 2.59 -10.32
N SER A 148 -19.53 3.52 -10.76
CA SER A 148 -19.52 3.96 -12.16
C SER A 148 -19.10 2.84 -13.13
N ALA A 149 -18.30 1.89 -12.68
CA ALA A 149 -17.93 0.68 -13.42
C ALA A 149 -18.98 -0.45 -13.31
N GLY A 150 -20.11 -0.24 -12.62
CA GLY A 150 -21.15 -1.24 -12.41
C GLY A 150 -20.74 -2.37 -11.46
N LEU A 151 -19.75 -2.14 -10.60
CA LEU A 151 -19.24 -3.12 -9.64
C LEU A 151 -19.80 -2.85 -8.23
N VAL A 152 -20.21 -3.93 -7.57
CA VAL A 152 -20.56 -3.88 -6.14
C VAL A 152 -19.27 -3.89 -5.32
N ASN A 153 -19.15 -2.98 -4.36
CA ASN A 153 -18.02 -2.91 -3.45
C ASN A 153 -17.94 -4.18 -2.57
N PRO A 154 -16.93 -5.06 -2.76
CA PRO A 154 -16.82 -6.31 -2.01
C PRO A 154 -16.13 -6.13 -0.65
N PHE A 155 -15.61 -4.93 -0.35
CA PHE A 155 -14.76 -4.68 0.81
C PHE A 155 -15.60 -4.32 2.04
N THR A 156 -15.23 -4.90 3.18
CA THR A 156 -15.78 -4.53 4.50
C THR A 156 -15.01 -3.39 5.17
N VAL A 157 -13.83 -3.07 4.65
CA VAL A 157 -12.94 -2.01 5.12
C VAL A 157 -12.54 -1.14 3.94
N THR A 158 -12.23 0.13 4.24
CA THR A 158 -11.78 1.08 3.21
C THR A 158 -10.53 0.60 2.51
N VAL A 159 -10.49 0.79 1.18
CA VAL A 159 -9.31 0.50 0.37
C VAL A 159 -8.54 1.80 0.20
N THR A 160 -7.44 1.94 0.93
CA THR A 160 -6.62 3.16 0.92
C THR A 160 -5.76 3.30 -0.34
N HIS A 161 -5.47 2.18 -1.00
CA HIS A 161 -4.62 2.13 -2.19
C HIS A 161 -4.89 0.85 -3.00
N PRO A 162 -4.64 0.86 -4.31
CA PRO A 162 -4.61 -0.38 -5.07
C PRO A 162 -3.28 -1.09 -4.83
N HIS A 163 -3.29 -2.40 -4.91
CA HIS A 163 -2.07 -3.22 -4.79
C HIS A 163 -1.15 -3.14 -6.02
N ASN A 164 -1.01 -1.96 -6.62
CA ASN A 164 -0.16 -1.68 -7.77
C ASN A 164 0.21 -0.19 -7.79
N GLU A 165 1.48 0.12 -7.57
CA GLU A 165 2.03 1.49 -7.56
C GLU A 165 1.76 2.26 -8.85
N ILE A 166 1.88 1.62 -10.02
CA ILE A 166 1.67 2.26 -11.32
C ILE A 166 0.21 2.69 -11.46
N ALA A 167 -0.72 1.81 -11.06
CA ALA A 167 -2.14 2.11 -11.08
C ALA A 167 -2.48 3.20 -10.05
N TYR A 168 -1.85 3.18 -8.87
CA TYR A 168 -2.05 4.17 -7.84
C TYR A 168 -1.63 5.58 -8.29
N VAL A 169 -0.37 5.72 -8.73
CA VAL A 169 0.21 6.99 -9.15
C VAL A 169 -0.54 7.56 -10.37
N TRP A 170 -0.96 6.70 -11.30
CA TRP A 170 -1.74 7.16 -12.45
C TRP A 170 -3.16 7.57 -12.06
N ALA A 171 -3.85 6.81 -11.21
CA ALA A 171 -5.22 7.13 -10.78
C ALA A 171 -5.31 8.47 -10.03
N GLU A 172 -4.33 8.78 -9.16
CA GLU A 172 -4.30 10.03 -8.38
C GLU A 172 -3.69 11.21 -9.14
N GLY A 173 -2.51 11.03 -9.74
CA GLY A 173 -1.72 12.13 -10.32
C GLY A 173 -1.62 12.13 -11.85
N GLY A 174 -2.33 11.23 -12.52
CA GLY A 174 -2.44 11.22 -13.98
C GLY A 174 -1.12 10.89 -14.69
N ILE A 175 -1.03 11.30 -15.95
CA ILE A 175 0.18 11.12 -16.77
C ILE A 175 1.37 11.91 -16.18
N ALA A 176 1.13 13.07 -15.57
CA ALA A 176 2.20 13.86 -14.96
C ALA A 176 2.92 13.08 -13.85
N ALA A 177 2.17 12.47 -12.93
CA ALA A 177 2.78 11.66 -11.87
C ALA A 177 3.39 10.35 -12.43
N LEU A 178 2.73 9.70 -13.40
CA LEU A 178 3.25 8.50 -14.05
C LEU A 178 4.59 8.76 -14.74
N THR A 179 4.72 9.86 -15.49
CA THR A 179 5.98 10.25 -16.12
C THR A 179 7.06 10.54 -15.08
N GLY A 180 6.73 11.20 -13.96
CA GLY A 180 7.64 11.38 -12.83
C GLY A 180 8.15 10.05 -12.26
N LEU A 181 7.26 9.09 -12.04
CA LEU A 181 7.62 7.74 -11.57
C LEU A 181 8.52 7.00 -12.58
N LEU A 182 8.20 7.09 -13.88
CA LEU A 182 8.99 6.46 -14.94
C LEU A 182 10.37 7.10 -15.08
N LEU A 183 10.48 8.43 -14.98
CA LEU A 183 11.76 9.13 -14.98
C LEU A 183 12.61 8.73 -13.77
N TRP A 184 12.01 8.65 -12.58
CA TRP A 184 12.69 8.21 -11.37
C TRP A 184 13.15 6.74 -11.48
N GLY A 185 12.29 5.85 -12.00
CA GLY A 185 12.67 4.48 -12.35
C GLY A 185 13.80 4.43 -13.38
N GLY A 186 13.81 5.36 -14.34
CA GLY A 186 14.88 5.55 -15.31
C GLY A 186 16.22 5.89 -14.66
N VAL A 187 16.23 6.75 -13.63
CA VAL A 187 17.45 7.06 -12.84
C VAL A 187 17.97 5.81 -12.13
N LEU A 188 17.10 5.00 -11.55
CA LEU A 188 17.47 3.71 -10.97
C LEU A 188 18.01 2.73 -12.02
N ALA A 189 17.55 2.84 -13.27
CA ALA A 189 18.01 2.05 -14.40
C ALA A 189 19.34 2.54 -15.02
N LEU A 190 19.77 3.79 -14.79
CA LEU A 190 21.02 4.36 -15.34
C LEU A 190 22.29 3.52 -15.08
N PRO A 191 22.56 3.00 -13.85
CA PRO A 191 23.72 2.11 -13.64
C PRO A 191 23.64 0.81 -14.47
N PHE A 192 22.44 0.43 -14.90
CA PHE A 192 22.15 -0.71 -15.75
C PHE A 192 22.13 -0.38 -17.25
N ALA A 193 22.21 0.89 -17.66
CA ALA A 193 22.27 1.27 -19.08
C ALA A 193 23.49 0.63 -19.81
N SER A 194 24.56 0.34 -19.07
CA SER A 194 25.73 -0.41 -19.56
C SER A 194 25.45 -1.89 -19.91
N LEU A 195 24.28 -2.45 -19.60
CA LEU A 195 23.81 -3.73 -20.15
C LEU A 195 23.62 -3.67 -21.68
N VAL A 196 23.27 -2.51 -22.21
CA VAL A 196 23.03 -2.33 -23.64
C VAL A 196 24.36 -2.38 -24.40
N THR A 197 25.44 -1.86 -23.82
CA THR A 197 26.78 -1.87 -24.41
C THR A 197 27.50 -3.22 -24.19
N ARG A 198 28.16 -3.71 -25.24
CA ARG A 198 28.39 -5.15 -25.52
C ARG A 198 29.40 -5.87 -24.60
N THR A 199 30.12 -5.17 -23.72
CA THR A 199 31.38 -5.69 -23.15
C THR A 199 31.29 -6.30 -21.74
N ARG A 200 30.24 -6.08 -20.93
CA ARG A 200 30.12 -6.67 -19.57
C ARG A 200 28.68 -7.00 -19.13
N ARG A 201 27.85 -7.52 -20.04
CA ARG A 201 26.40 -7.72 -19.85
C ARG A 201 26.01 -8.57 -18.63
N TRP A 202 26.74 -9.65 -18.35
CA TRP A 202 26.33 -10.62 -17.31
C TRP A 202 26.52 -10.10 -15.88
N LYS A 203 27.64 -9.42 -15.57
CA LYS A 203 27.90 -8.85 -14.24
C LYS A 203 26.88 -7.76 -13.89
N THR A 204 26.45 -6.99 -14.89
CA THR A 204 25.44 -5.94 -14.73
C THR A 204 24.03 -6.54 -14.66
N ALA A 205 23.74 -7.62 -15.40
CA ALA A 205 22.48 -8.37 -15.31
C ALA A 205 22.27 -9.00 -13.93
N CYS A 206 23.28 -9.69 -13.37
CA CYS A 206 23.19 -10.32 -12.04
C CYS A 206 22.93 -9.28 -10.93
N ARG A 207 23.37 -8.03 -11.10
CA ARG A 207 23.11 -6.93 -10.16
C ARG A 207 21.68 -6.41 -10.27
N GLY A 208 21.10 -6.40 -11.47
CA GLY A 208 19.70 -6.04 -11.68
C GLY A 208 18.72 -7.03 -11.04
N VAL A 209 19.11 -8.31 -10.97
CA VAL A 209 18.31 -9.37 -10.31
C VAL A 209 18.09 -9.07 -8.82
N LEU A 210 19.01 -8.36 -8.14
CA LEU A 210 18.83 -7.98 -6.73
C LEU A 210 17.64 -7.05 -6.50
N PHE A 211 17.20 -6.30 -7.52
CA PHE A 211 16.02 -5.42 -7.42
C PHE A 211 14.73 -6.11 -7.80
N LEU A 212 14.78 -7.23 -8.52
CA LEU A 212 13.58 -7.91 -9.01
C LEU A 212 12.59 -8.20 -7.87
N PRO A 213 13.01 -8.75 -6.70
CA PRO A 213 12.08 -9.00 -5.60
C PRO A 213 11.41 -7.73 -5.09
N LEU A 214 12.16 -6.62 -5.06
CA LEU A 214 11.67 -5.36 -4.53
C LEU A 214 10.75 -4.63 -5.51
N VAL A 215 11.11 -4.59 -6.79
CA VAL A 215 10.25 -4.04 -7.86
C VAL A 215 8.96 -4.82 -7.93
N LEU A 216 9.03 -6.16 -7.92
CA LEU A 216 7.85 -7.00 -7.85
C LEU A 216 7.04 -6.73 -6.57
N HIS A 217 7.70 -6.47 -5.44
CA HIS A 217 7.01 -6.18 -4.19
C HIS A 217 6.23 -4.86 -4.25
N ILE A 218 6.79 -3.81 -4.86
CA ILE A 218 6.13 -2.50 -5.08
C ILE A 218 4.97 -2.62 -6.09
N LEU A 219 5.04 -3.58 -7.01
CA LEU A 219 3.97 -3.85 -7.98
C LEU A 219 2.80 -4.66 -7.40
N VAL A 220 2.96 -5.30 -6.24
CA VAL A 220 1.93 -6.16 -5.61
C VAL A 220 1.50 -5.70 -4.21
N GLU A 221 2.29 -4.86 -3.54
CA GLU A 221 2.00 -4.20 -2.26
C GLU A 221 2.69 -2.82 -2.25
N LEU A 222 2.39 -1.95 -1.27
CA LEU A 222 3.10 -0.67 -1.06
C LEU A 222 4.06 -0.75 0.15
N PRO A 223 5.16 -1.52 0.10
CA PRO A 223 6.02 -1.77 1.26
C PRO A 223 6.76 -0.52 1.74
N VAL A 224 7.12 0.39 0.83
CA VAL A 224 7.88 1.60 1.14
C VAL A 224 7.04 2.57 1.98
N TYR A 225 5.73 2.60 1.76
CA TYR A 225 4.79 3.47 2.46
C TYR A 225 4.47 2.96 3.87
N VAL A 226 4.47 1.64 4.05
CA VAL A 226 4.13 1.00 5.34
C VAL A 226 5.37 0.79 6.21
N SER A 227 6.58 0.79 5.63
CA SER A 227 7.79 0.43 6.36
C SER A 227 9.04 1.14 5.84
N ALA A 228 9.55 2.06 6.66
CA ALA A 228 10.83 2.75 6.44
C ALA A 228 12.01 1.78 6.25
N ILE A 229 11.96 0.59 6.88
CA ILE A 229 13.00 -0.45 6.73
C ILE A 229 13.06 -0.95 5.28
N HIS A 230 11.92 -1.08 4.59
CA HIS A 230 11.91 -1.50 3.19
C HIS A 230 12.51 -0.41 2.29
N GLY A 231 12.26 0.86 2.59
CA GLY A 231 12.92 1.99 1.93
C GLY A 231 14.44 2.02 2.17
N PHE A 232 14.88 1.78 3.41
CA PHE A 232 16.32 1.69 3.72
C PHE A 232 16.97 0.50 3.00
N LEU A 233 16.33 -0.67 3.03
CA LEU A 233 16.81 -1.86 2.32
C LEU A 233 16.92 -1.61 0.82
N LEU A 234 15.94 -0.92 0.21
CA LEU A 234 16.02 -0.48 -1.19
C LEU A 234 17.27 0.36 -1.45
N VAL A 235 17.56 1.35 -0.60
CA VAL A 235 18.73 2.22 -0.74
C VAL A 235 20.04 1.42 -0.57
N VAL A 236 20.09 0.49 0.39
CA VAL A 236 21.25 -0.39 0.59
C VAL A 236 21.46 -1.33 -0.60
N LEU A 237 20.40 -1.97 -1.10
CA LEU A 237 20.46 -2.81 -2.29
C LEU A 237 20.87 -2.00 -3.53
N LEU A 238 20.36 -0.76 -3.65
CA LEU A 238 20.77 0.19 -4.67
C LEU A 238 22.27 0.45 -4.61
N TRP A 239 22.77 0.78 -3.42
CA TRP A 239 24.18 1.02 -3.17
C TRP A 239 25.06 -0.20 -3.49
N LEU A 240 24.65 -1.39 -3.06
CA LEU A 240 25.37 -2.65 -3.32
C LEU A 240 25.38 -3.04 -4.80
N ALA A 241 24.32 -2.74 -5.53
CA ALA A 241 24.25 -3.07 -6.95
C ALA A 241 24.95 -2.05 -7.85
N LEU A 242 25.22 -0.85 -7.34
CA LEU A 242 26.04 0.11 -8.07
C LEU A 242 27.43 -0.51 -8.29
N PRO A 243 27.96 -0.47 -9.53
CA PRO A 243 29.32 -0.94 -9.75
C PRO A 243 30.24 -0.12 -8.85
N VAL A 244 30.97 -0.79 -7.94
CA VAL A 244 32.20 -0.24 -7.38
C VAL A 244 33.07 0.08 -8.57
N ARG A 245 33.05 1.34 -9.00
CA ARG A 245 34.01 1.84 -9.96
C ARG A 245 35.31 1.77 -9.19
N VAL A 246 36.12 0.73 -9.44
CA VAL A 246 37.57 0.87 -9.34
C VAL A 246 37.83 2.15 -10.11
N THR A 247 38.30 3.15 -9.38
CA THR A 247 38.50 4.53 -9.80
C THR A 247 39.39 4.55 -11.04
N ARG A 248 38.85 4.23 -12.21
CA ARG A 248 39.32 4.89 -13.42
C ARG A 248 38.98 6.34 -13.15
N PRO A 249 39.97 7.24 -13.06
CA PRO A 249 39.69 8.64 -12.85
C PRO A 249 38.71 9.01 -13.95
N PHE A 250 37.45 9.24 -13.55
CA PHE A 250 36.50 9.94 -14.39
C PHE A 250 37.28 11.13 -14.88
N GLY A 251 37.47 11.25 -16.20
CA GLY A 251 38.17 12.38 -16.80
C GLY A 251 37.73 13.60 -16.02
N ARG A 252 38.68 14.25 -15.32
CA ARG A 252 38.41 15.22 -14.27
C ARG A 252 37.45 16.26 -14.85
N TYR A 253 36.15 16.09 -14.63
CA TYR A 253 35.26 17.22 -14.61
C TYR A 253 35.80 18.02 -13.44
N ARG A 254 36.63 19.04 -13.73
CA ARG A 254 37.05 20.06 -12.76
C ARG A 254 35.76 20.78 -12.36
N THR A 255 34.96 20.13 -11.53
CA THR A 255 33.95 20.84 -10.76
C THR A 255 34.75 21.78 -9.88
N GLY A 256 34.65 23.09 -10.13
CA GLY A 256 35.42 24.08 -9.39
C GLY A 256 35.29 23.83 -7.89
N ARG A 257 36.36 24.11 -7.12
CA ARG A 257 36.40 23.93 -5.65
C ARG A 257 35.13 24.45 -4.99
N HIS A 258 34.63 25.61 -5.45
CA HIS A 258 33.38 26.24 -5.02
C HIS A 258 32.12 25.40 -5.26
N ARG A 259 32.00 24.69 -6.38
CA ARG A 259 30.85 23.82 -6.70
C ARG A 259 30.80 22.60 -5.78
N ARG A 260 31.97 22.02 -5.47
CA ARG A 260 32.07 20.86 -4.57
C ARG A 260 31.81 21.25 -3.12
N THR A 261 32.36 22.37 -2.64
CA THR A 261 32.04 22.89 -1.30
C THR A 261 30.58 23.27 -1.19
N GLY A 262 30.00 23.89 -2.23
CA GLY A 262 28.57 24.20 -2.29
C GLY A 262 27.70 22.95 -2.08
N LEU A 263 27.94 21.87 -2.85
CA LEU A 263 27.21 20.60 -2.73
C LEU A 263 27.30 19.98 -1.32
N ILE A 264 28.48 20.03 -0.68
CA ILE A 264 28.66 19.49 0.67
C ILE A 264 27.91 20.34 1.70
N LEU A 265 27.99 21.66 1.60
CA LEU A 265 27.29 22.57 2.51
C LEU A 265 25.77 22.43 2.35
N THR A 266 25.26 22.37 1.12
CA THR A 266 23.82 22.15 0.88
C THR A 266 23.38 20.79 1.39
N GLY A 267 24.18 19.73 1.19
CA GLY A 267 23.89 18.40 1.72
C GLY A 267 23.88 18.38 3.24
N GLY A 268 24.87 19.00 3.88
CA GLY A 268 24.95 19.13 5.34
C GLY A 268 23.77 19.91 5.91
N LEU A 269 23.39 21.04 5.29
CA LEU A 269 22.24 21.85 5.70
C LEU A 269 20.93 21.05 5.59
N LEU A 270 20.72 20.31 4.50
CA LEU A 270 19.54 19.45 4.32
C LEU A 270 19.49 18.34 5.38
N CYS A 271 20.63 17.74 5.72
CA CYS A 271 20.70 16.74 6.80
C CYS A 271 20.34 17.34 8.16
N VAL A 272 20.85 18.52 8.49
CA VAL A 272 20.53 19.23 9.75
C VAL A 272 19.05 19.60 9.79
N ALA A 273 18.51 20.18 8.70
CA ALA A 273 17.09 20.52 8.59
C ALA A 273 16.20 19.28 8.74
N GLY A 274 16.56 18.17 8.09
CA GLY A 274 15.88 16.88 8.24
C GLY A 274 15.93 16.34 9.67
N GLY A 275 17.09 16.46 10.33
CA GLY A 275 17.25 16.08 11.74
C GLY A 275 16.36 16.90 12.68
N ILE A 276 16.29 18.22 12.48
CA ILE A 276 15.39 19.10 13.24
C ILE A 276 13.93 18.75 12.99
N PHE A 277 13.54 18.52 11.73
CA PHE A 277 12.18 18.11 11.37
C PHE A 277 11.79 16.78 12.04
N MET A 278 12.70 15.79 12.04
CA MET A 278 12.47 14.50 12.70
C MET A 278 12.39 14.63 14.22
N ALA A 279 13.28 15.41 14.84
CA ALA A 279 13.28 15.61 16.29
C ALA A 279 11.99 16.32 16.77
N THR A 280 11.60 17.40 16.08
CA THR A 280 10.34 18.11 16.38
C THR A 280 9.11 17.26 16.06
N GLY A 281 9.15 16.47 14.97
CA GLY A 281 8.10 15.51 14.64
C GLY A 281 7.94 14.40 15.68
N LEU A 282 9.04 13.93 16.29
CA LEU A 282 9.01 12.96 17.38
C LEU A 282 8.38 13.54 18.66
N GLN A 283 8.69 14.79 19.00
CA GLN A 283 8.02 15.51 20.09
C GLN A 283 6.52 15.66 19.81
N SER A 284 6.13 16.00 18.58
CA SER A 284 4.72 16.13 18.22
C SER A 284 4.02 14.76 18.31
N ALA A 285 4.69 13.69 17.90
CA ALA A 285 4.22 12.30 18.05
C ALA A 285 4.00 11.89 19.51
N SER A 286 4.84 12.36 20.44
CA SER A 286 4.70 12.01 21.85
C SER A 286 3.54 12.76 22.49
N LYS A 287 3.33 14.03 22.12
CA LYS A 287 2.19 14.85 22.57
C LYS A 287 0.84 14.37 22.04
N LEU A 288 0.75 13.97 20.77
CA LEU A 288 -0.46 13.32 20.24
C LEU A 288 -0.79 12.04 21.01
N ARG A 289 0.20 11.17 21.24
CA ARG A 289 0.03 9.95 22.06
C ARG A 289 -0.33 10.24 23.53
N GLU A 290 0.07 11.38 24.07
CA GLU A 290 -0.34 11.83 25.39
C GLU A 290 -1.83 12.17 25.39
N ALA A 291 -2.30 12.99 24.44
CA ALA A 291 -3.72 13.32 24.29
C ALA A 291 -4.59 12.07 24.08
N GLU A 292 -4.20 11.15 23.20
CA GLU A 292 -4.92 9.91 22.94
C GLU A 292 -5.02 9.00 24.18
N ARG A 293 -3.99 8.96 25.03
CA ARG A 293 -4.00 8.18 26.28
C ARG A 293 -5.07 8.68 27.26
N PHE A 294 -5.29 9.99 27.29
CA PHE A 294 -6.39 10.60 28.04
C PHE A 294 -7.70 10.65 27.24
N ARG A 295 -7.82 9.80 26.21
CA ARG A 295 -8.99 9.68 25.33
C ARG A 295 -9.42 11.00 24.71
N LEU A 296 -8.48 11.91 24.42
CA LEU A 296 -8.73 13.21 23.76
C LEU A 296 -9.69 14.16 24.51
N MET A 297 -9.91 13.90 25.80
CA MET A 297 -10.75 14.74 26.67
C MET A 297 -10.07 16.07 27.05
N ASP A 298 -8.74 16.09 27.06
CA ASP A 298 -7.92 17.28 27.28
C ASP A 298 -7.30 17.75 25.96
N PRO A 299 -7.65 18.95 25.45
CA PRO A 299 -7.09 19.48 24.21
C PRO A 299 -5.71 20.13 24.40
N THR A 300 -5.22 20.34 25.63
CA THR A 300 -3.96 21.06 25.87
C THR A 300 -2.75 20.46 25.15
N PRO A 301 -2.55 19.12 25.04
CA PRO A 301 -1.38 18.58 24.36
C PRO A 301 -1.45 18.78 22.84
N LEU A 302 -2.66 18.93 22.27
CA LEU A 302 -2.87 19.18 20.84
C LEU A 302 -2.47 20.61 20.43
N GLY A 303 -2.36 21.54 21.39
CA GLY A 303 -1.90 22.92 21.15
C GLY A 303 -0.38 23.11 21.31
N GLN A 304 0.35 22.13 21.83
CA GLN A 304 1.76 22.24 22.22
C GLN A 304 2.73 21.51 21.25
N LEU A 305 2.32 21.41 19.98
CA LEU A 305 3.05 20.67 18.95
C LEU A 305 4.12 21.56 18.31
N LEU A 306 5.39 21.15 18.38
CA LEU A 306 6.48 21.88 17.73
C LEU A 306 6.43 21.76 16.20
N ASN A 307 5.86 20.66 15.69
CA ASN A 307 5.78 20.38 14.25
C ASN A 307 4.43 19.74 13.90
N PRO A 308 3.37 20.55 13.69
CA PRO A 308 2.05 20.05 13.31
C PRO A 308 2.04 19.42 11.91
N TYR A 309 3.03 19.71 11.07
CA TYR A 309 3.12 19.19 9.70
C TYR A 309 3.62 17.74 9.63
N ALA A 310 4.37 17.28 10.64
CA ALA A 310 4.90 15.91 10.65
C ALA A 310 3.80 14.83 10.70
N GLN A 311 2.66 15.14 11.32
CA GLN A 311 1.51 14.24 11.49
C GLN A 311 0.19 15.01 11.36
N SER A 312 0.07 15.81 10.30
CA SER A 312 -1.07 16.71 10.08
C SER A 312 -2.42 15.97 10.06
N ASP A 313 -2.49 14.82 9.40
CA ASP A 313 -3.71 14.04 9.29
C ASP A 313 -4.14 13.47 10.64
N ARG A 314 -3.21 12.89 11.41
CA ARG A 314 -3.49 12.41 12.78
C ARG A 314 -3.94 13.56 13.69
N LEU A 315 -3.25 14.70 13.64
CA LEU A 315 -3.63 15.89 14.40
C LEU A 315 -5.06 16.35 14.04
N LEU A 316 -5.39 16.43 12.75
CA LEU A 316 -6.72 16.83 12.30
C LEU A 316 -7.81 15.90 12.82
N PHE A 317 -7.58 14.60 12.77
CA PHE A 317 -8.50 13.59 13.30
C PHE A 317 -8.68 13.74 14.82
N ASP A 318 -7.58 13.81 15.57
CA ASP A 318 -7.58 13.94 17.03
C ASP A 318 -8.28 15.23 17.48
N GLN A 319 -8.04 16.33 16.76
CA GLN A 319 -8.71 17.61 16.96
C GLN A 319 -10.22 17.52 16.72
N ALA A 320 -10.66 16.85 15.64
CA ALA A 320 -12.08 16.65 15.38
C ALA A 320 -12.72 15.85 16.53
N VAL A 321 -12.12 14.73 16.94
CA VAL A 321 -12.65 13.90 18.02
C VAL A 321 -12.67 14.66 19.35
N SER A 322 -11.63 15.43 19.65
CA SER A 322 -11.57 16.28 20.86
C SER A 322 -12.67 17.35 20.86
N ASP A 323 -12.94 18.01 19.74
CA ASP A 323 -14.06 18.95 19.62
C ASP A 323 -15.41 18.26 19.89
N LEU A 324 -15.61 17.05 19.36
CA LEU A 324 -16.83 16.28 19.60
C LEU A 324 -17.00 15.93 21.09
N MET A 325 -15.92 15.57 21.78
CA MET A 325 -15.94 15.30 23.22
C MET A 325 -16.20 16.56 24.03
N ALA A 326 -15.58 17.68 23.67
CA ALA A 326 -15.82 18.97 24.30
C ALA A 326 -17.28 19.40 24.15
N PHE A 327 -17.89 19.19 22.99
CA PHE A 327 -19.33 19.41 22.78
C PHE A 327 -20.17 18.51 23.69
N ASN A 328 -19.85 17.22 23.80
CA ASN A 328 -20.62 16.31 24.66
C ASN A 328 -20.63 16.74 26.13
N LEU A 329 -19.54 17.35 26.62
CA LEU A 329 -19.42 17.85 28.00
C LEU A 329 -20.07 19.23 28.21
N THR A 330 -19.79 20.16 27.31
CA THR A 330 -20.14 21.59 27.50
C THR A 330 -21.46 21.97 26.84
N GLN A 331 -21.92 21.19 25.86
CA GLN A 331 -23.03 21.51 24.96
C GLN A 331 -22.85 22.84 24.19
N ASP A 332 -21.62 23.37 24.10
CA ASP A 332 -21.34 24.61 23.38
C ASP A 332 -21.37 24.38 21.84
N PRO A 333 -22.26 25.08 21.09
CA PRO A 333 -22.38 24.92 19.66
C PRO A 333 -21.12 25.32 18.85
N VAL A 334 -20.13 25.99 19.45
CA VAL A 334 -18.83 26.25 18.81
C VAL A 334 -18.12 24.95 18.46
N PHE A 335 -18.06 24.00 19.40
CA PHE A 335 -17.34 22.75 19.22
C PHE A 335 -17.96 21.85 18.16
N ILE A 336 -19.30 21.78 18.07
CA ILE A 336 -19.96 20.99 17.02
C ILE A 336 -19.73 21.58 15.62
N ARG A 337 -19.57 22.90 15.50
CA ARG A 337 -19.20 23.55 14.23
C ARG A 337 -17.76 23.21 13.85
N GLN A 338 -16.82 23.33 14.79
CA GLN A 338 -15.41 22.99 14.56
C GLN A 338 -15.24 21.50 14.20
N PHE A 339 -15.94 20.61 14.92
CA PHE A 339 -16.01 19.19 14.59
C PHE A 339 -16.47 18.96 13.15
N ARG A 340 -17.60 19.57 12.74
CA ARG A 340 -18.14 19.41 11.37
C ARG A 340 -17.12 19.83 10.31
N THR A 341 -16.44 20.95 10.50
CA THR A 341 -15.42 21.44 9.58
C THR A 341 -14.24 20.49 9.50
N ARG A 342 -13.65 20.11 10.65
CA ARG A 342 -12.47 19.24 10.68
C ARG A 342 -12.77 17.82 10.19
N ALA A 343 -13.89 17.24 10.64
CA ALA A 343 -14.35 15.93 10.16
C ALA A 343 -14.69 15.96 8.66
N GLY A 344 -15.22 17.07 8.15
CA GLY A 344 -15.42 17.27 6.71
C GLY A 344 -14.10 17.26 5.92
N ILE A 345 -13.09 17.99 6.39
CA ILE A 345 -11.74 18.02 5.77
C ILE A 345 -11.08 16.63 5.83
N TRP A 346 -11.22 15.92 6.95
CA TRP A 346 -10.74 14.54 7.10
C TRP A 346 -11.43 13.62 6.08
N LEU A 347 -12.75 13.66 6.04
CA LEU A 347 -13.53 12.85 5.13
C LEU A 347 -13.36 13.28 3.67
N ALA A 348 -12.81 14.45 3.33
CA ALA A 348 -12.48 14.73 1.93
C ALA A 348 -11.39 13.76 1.39
N ARG A 349 -10.54 13.23 2.28
CA ARG A 349 -9.35 12.42 1.93
C ARG A 349 -9.38 10.99 2.46
N HIS A 350 -10.18 10.73 3.50
CA HIS A 350 -10.30 9.41 4.13
C HIS A 350 -11.76 8.94 4.23
N ASN A 351 -11.97 7.63 4.26
CA ASN A 351 -13.25 7.04 4.59
C ASN A 351 -13.20 6.54 6.04
N ASP A 352 -13.98 7.18 6.90
CA ASP A 352 -14.17 6.73 8.28
C ASP A 352 -15.65 6.51 8.57
N ALA A 353 -16.02 5.27 8.90
CA ALA A 353 -17.42 4.90 9.12
C ALA A 353 -18.01 5.56 10.38
N ASN A 354 -17.19 5.80 11.41
CA ASN A 354 -17.65 6.42 12.65
C ASN A 354 -17.91 7.91 12.46
N LEU A 355 -16.98 8.65 11.87
CA LEU A 355 -17.16 10.06 11.56
C LEU A 355 -18.31 10.27 10.56
N THR A 356 -18.42 9.41 9.53
CA THR A 356 -19.55 9.45 8.59
C THR A 356 -20.89 9.21 9.30
N ALA A 357 -20.95 8.23 10.21
CA ALA A 357 -22.16 7.97 11.01
C ALA A 357 -22.51 9.15 11.93
N THR A 358 -21.52 9.76 12.59
CA THR A 358 -21.73 10.95 13.44
C THR A 358 -22.22 12.14 12.61
N LEU A 359 -21.60 12.41 11.45
CA LEU A 359 -22.03 13.47 10.53
C LEU A 359 -23.38 13.18 9.85
N MET A 360 -23.83 11.93 9.81
CA MET A 360 -25.20 11.58 9.43
C MET A 360 -26.20 11.89 10.56
N GLN A 361 -25.84 11.62 11.82
CA GLN A 361 -26.72 11.79 12.99
C GLN A 361 -26.96 13.27 13.35
N ILE A 362 -25.94 14.11 13.31
CA ILE A 362 -26.06 15.55 13.64
C ILE A 362 -27.17 16.25 12.82
N PRO A 363 -27.14 16.24 11.48
CA PRO A 363 -28.18 16.85 10.66
C PRO A 363 -29.54 16.15 10.80
N ARG A 364 -29.55 14.84 11.10
CA ARG A 364 -30.80 14.09 11.33
C ARG A 364 -31.54 14.64 12.55
N ASN A 365 -30.82 14.95 13.62
CA ASN A 365 -31.37 15.59 14.82
C ASN A 365 -31.82 17.04 14.55
N GLN A 366 -31.17 17.74 13.60
CA GLN A 366 -31.54 19.08 13.15
C GLN A 366 -32.63 19.09 12.06
N ARG A 367 -33.23 17.93 11.74
CA ARG A 367 -34.24 17.75 10.68
C ARG A 367 -33.77 18.18 9.27
N GLN A 368 -32.46 18.16 9.01
CA GLN A 368 -31.87 18.49 7.71
C GLN A 368 -31.76 17.25 6.81
N LEU A 369 -32.85 16.91 6.12
CA LEU A 369 -32.95 15.66 5.35
C LEU A 369 -31.92 15.52 4.23
N THR A 370 -31.57 16.60 3.53
CA THR A 370 -30.60 16.56 2.41
C THR A 370 -29.20 16.19 2.91
N ALA A 371 -28.77 16.80 4.02
CA ALA A 371 -27.48 16.53 4.66
C ALA A 371 -27.39 15.09 5.15
N THR A 372 -28.44 14.59 5.79
CA THR A 372 -28.52 13.20 6.26
C THR A 372 -28.43 12.23 5.09
N ARG A 373 -29.15 12.48 3.99
CA ARG A 373 -29.11 11.62 2.79
C ARG A 373 -27.74 11.60 2.13
N TYR A 374 -27.04 12.73 2.09
CA TYR A 374 -25.67 12.80 1.56
C TYR A 374 -24.72 11.87 2.34
N TRP A 375 -24.66 12.00 3.66
CA TRP A 375 -23.79 11.15 4.48
C TRP A 375 -24.22 9.68 4.48
N GLN A 376 -25.52 9.42 4.37
CA GLN A 376 -26.05 8.06 4.20
C GLN A 376 -25.58 7.43 2.88
N TYR A 377 -25.75 8.12 1.75
CA TYR A 377 -25.32 7.67 0.44
C TYR A 377 -23.81 7.39 0.43
N ARG A 378 -23.03 8.35 0.93
CA ARG A 378 -21.58 8.21 1.04
C ARG A 378 -21.17 7.01 1.91
N GLY A 379 -21.81 6.84 3.07
CA GLY A 379 -21.59 5.68 3.93
C GLY A 379 -21.89 4.36 3.23
N CYS A 380 -22.94 4.32 2.40
CA CYS A 380 -23.31 3.13 1.63
C CYS A 380 -22.35 2.79 0.50
N LEU A 381 -21.75 3.79 -0.14
CA LEU A 381 -20.72 3.57 -1.15
C LEU A 381 -19.47 2.93 -0.52
N SER A 382 -18.98 3.52 0.56
CA SER A 382 -17.72 3.10 1.20
C SER A 382 -17.87 1.86 2.09
N PHE A 383 -19.02 1.69 2.74
CA PHE A 383 -19.29 0.65 3.74
C PHE A 383 -20.66 -0.02 3.53
N PRO A 384 -20.88 -0.74 2.41
CA PRO A 384 -22.20 -1.29 2.08
C PRO A 384 -22.70 -2.35 3.08
N GLN A 385 -21.80 -3.02 3.82
CA GLN A 385 -22.17 -4.01 4.83
C GLN A 385 -22.42 -3.38 6.23
N ASP A 386 -22.18 -2.08 6.42
CA ASP A 386 -22.42 -1.42 7.70
C ASP A 386 -23.90 -1.06 7.86
N LEU A 387 -24.55 -1.71 8.84
CA LEU A 387 -25.98 -1.59 9.11
C LEU A 387 -26.41 -0.16 9.47
N ARG A 388 -25.49 0.70 9.94
CA ARG A 388 -25.80 2.08 10.34
C ARG A 388 -26.29 2.94 9.18
N PHE A 389 -25.90 2.62 7.94
CA PHE A 389 -26.23 3.44 6.77
C PHE A 389 -27.48 2.98 6.02
N HIS A 390 -28.09 1.84 6.37
CA HIS A 390 -29.36 1.35 5.79
C HIS A 390 -29.40 1.34 4.25
N CYS A 391 -28.40 0.73 3.62
CA CYS A 391 -28.15 0.80 2.18
C CYS A 391 -29.16 0.05 1.28
N ASN A 392 -30.08 -0.69 1.88
CA ASN A 392 -31.07 -1.51 1.18
C ASN A 392 -32.32 -0.72 0.75
N THR A 393 -32.38 0.59 0.98
CA THR A 393 -33.53 1.41 0.54
C THR A 393 -33.25 1.97 -0.86
N ALA A 394 -34.15 1.78 -1.83
CA ALA A 394 -33.94 2.25 -3.22
C ALA A 394 -33.62 3.76 -3.32
N SER A 395 -34.04 4.55 -2.34
CA SER A 395 -33.73 5.97 -2.21
C SER A 395 -32.28 6.30 -1.79
N SER A 396 -31.55 5.35 -1.19
CA SER A 396 -30.19 5.59 -0.67
C SER A 396 -29.09 5.44 -1.72
N LEU A 397 -29.38 4.93 -2.92
CA LEU A 397 -28.39 4.70 -3.99
C LEU A 397 -28.51 5.68 -5.18
N THR A 398 -29.56 6.50 -5.23
CA THR A 398 -29.86 7.41 -6.36
C THR A 398 -29.54 8.89 -6.06
N PHE A 399 -28.73 9.19 -5.05
CA PHE A 399 -28.37 10.58 -4.73
C PHE A 399 -27.23 11.06 -5.63
N GLN A 400 -27.52 11.94 -6.61
CA GLN A 400 -26.49 12.60 -7.40
C GLN A 400 -25.87 13.78 -6.63
N GLU A 401 -24.55 13.70 -6.44
CA GLU A 401 -23.69 14.59 -5.65
C GLU A 401 -23.59 16.05 -6.15
N LYS A 402 -24.31 16.44 -7.21
CA LYS A 402 -24.19 17.75 -7.88
C LYS A 402 -24.58 18.99 -7.04
N ARG A 403 -24.77 18.89 -5.71
CA ARG A 403 -25.30 19.99 -4.91
C ARG A 403 -24.79 20.11 -3.46
N TYR A 404 -23.75 19.38 -3.05
CA TYR A 404 -23.27 19.43 -1.65
C TYR A 404 -21.84 19.98 -1.45
N ASP A 405 -21.08 20.23 -2.53
CA ASP A 405 -19.75 20.84 -2.45
C ASP A 405 -19.74 22.28 -1.90
N SER A 406 -20.90 22.93 -1.80
CA SER A 406 -21.02 24.30 -1.29
C SER A 406 -20.87 24.45 0.24
N PHE A 407 -20.76 23.35 0.99
CA PHE A 407 -20.54 23.40 2.45
C PHE A 407 -19.07 23.20 2.87
N SER A 408 -18.16 22.95 1.92
CA SER A 408 -16.71 22.92 2.16
C SER A 408 -16.06 24.30 2.07
N THR A 409 -16.81 25.31 1.60
CA THR A 409 -16.32 26.68 1.43
C THR A 409 -17.33 27.65 2.00
N HIS A 410 -17.40 27.77 3.34
CA HIS A 410 -17.76 29.00 4.05
C HIS A 410 -17.39 28.90 5.52
#